data_AF-A0A370LG94-F1
#
_entry.id   AF-A0A370LG94-F1
#
_cell.length_a   1.000
_cell.length_b   1.000
_cell.length_c   1.000
_cell.angle_alpha   90.00
_cell.angle_beta   90.00
_cell.angle_gamma   90.00
#
_symmetry.space_group_name_H-M   'P 1'
#
loop_
_entity.id
_entity.type
_entity.pdbx_description
1 polymer ?
#
loop_
_entity_poly.entity_id
_entity_poly.type
_entity_poly.pdbx_seq_one_letter_code
_entity_poly.pdbx_strand_id
1 'polypeptide(L)'
;MTTKLAITAVFMFAVVLGVGAIAPAMAAKADAPGQNKVTICHFDEEENKFVQITVPPHAAEKHKAKHGDVDPVDGSCPIIDTTAPVITLNGDNPVTIELNTEVYIEDGATVTDDVDGDITTSLIIGGDVVDESTLGTYVITYDAVDSSGNTATQITRDVNVVDTTAPVITLSGSDILNLMIDEEYIEQGATVTDNDPSTPSDAVVGGDLVDTSSPGTYIVTYDVTDPSGNNAVQITRTVNVS
;
A
#
# COMPACT_ATOMS: atom_id res chain seq x y z
N MET A 1 32.15 -6.97 50.78
CA MET A 1 31.63 -8.31 50.42
C MET A 1 32.28 -8.66 49.09
N THR A 2 33.54 -9.11 49.02
CA THR A 2 34.03 -10.45 49.43
C THR A 2 33.14 -11.51 48.78
N THR A 3 33.57 -12.25 47.75
CA THR A 3 34.61 -13.30 47.84
C THR A 3 35.28 -13.62 46.48
N LYS A 4 36.61 -13.81 46.51
CA LYS A 4 37.41 -14.68 45.62
C LYS A 4 37.28 -16.14 46.08
N LEU A 5 37.41 -17.12 45.17
CA LEU A 5 38.10 -18.43 45.28
C LEU A 5 37.56 -19.39 44.20
N ALA A 6 38.28 -20.32 43.57
CA ALA A 6 39.70 -20.57 43.33
C ALA A 6 39.82 -21.80 42.39
N ILE A 7 40.83 -21.76 41.51
CA ILE A 7 41.87 -22.78 41.25
C ILE A 7 41.42 -24.25 41.17
N THR A 8 41.78 -24.93 40.07
CA THR A 8 42.73 -26.08 40.12
C THR A 8 43.26 -26.38 38.72
N ALA A 9 44.55 -26.11 38.53
CA ALA A 9 45.40 -26.80 37.57
C ALA A 9 46.30 -27.76 38.36
N VAL A 10 46.37 -29.03 37.98
CA VAL A 10 47.42 -29.95 38.43
C VAL A 10 47.89 -30.79 37.24
N PHE A 11 49.21 -30.78 37.07
CA PHE A 11 50.05 -31.54 36.16
C PHE A 11 50.04 -33.05 36.45
N MET A 12 50.24 -33.87 35.41
CA MET A 12 51.26 -34.94 35.51
C MET A 12 51.80 -35.36 34.14
N PHE A 13 53.13 -35.40 34.06
CA PHE A 13 53.96 -35.85 32.94
C PHE A 13 54.07 -37.37 32.98
N ALA A 14 53.98 -38.05 31.83
CA ALA A 14 54.63 -39.34 31.63
C ALA A 14 54.99 -39.53 30.14
N VAL A 15 56.28 -39.58 29.87
CA VAL A 15 56.90 -39.97 28.60
C VAL A 15 56.84 -41.49 28.48
N VAL A 16 56.31 -42.01 27.36
CA VAL A 16 56.67 -43.33 26.85
C VAL A 16 56.91 -43.21 25.34
N LEU A 17 58.15 -43.45 24.94
CA LEU A 17 58.58 -43.71 23.56
C LEU A 17 57.99 -45.05 23.11
N GLY A 18 57.29 -45.06 21.98
CA GLY A 18 56.65 -46.25 21.43
C GLY A 18 56.43 -46.14 19.93
N VAL A 19 57.51 -46.31 19.17
CA VAL A 19 57.64 -46.92 17.84
C VAL A 19 56.46 -46.80 16.86
N GLY A 20 56.76 -46.07 15.77
CA GLY A 20 56.14 -46.11 14.44
C GLY A 20 54.92 -47.00 14.21
N ALA A 21 53.78 -46.34 13.98
CA ALA A 21 52.77 -46.81 13.05
C ALA A 21 52.52 -45.68 12.05
N ILE A 22 53.18 -45.81 10.89
CA ILE A 22 52.79 -45.15 9.65
C ILE A 22 51.31 -45.47 9.47
N ALA A 23 50.43 -44.49 9.70
CA ALA A 23 49.06 -44.60 9.24
C ALA A 23 49.14 -44.90 7.74
N PRO A 24 48.57 -46.02 7.25
CA PRO A 24 48.57 -46.25 5.82
C PRO A 24 47.83 -45.06 5.22
N ALA A 25 48.47 -44.43 4.24
CA ALA A 25 47.79 -43.55 3.31
C ALA A 25 46.46 -44.23 2.97
N MET A 26 45.33 -43.57 3.26
CA MET A 26 44.05 -43.99 2.71
C MET A 26 44.24 -43.96 1.20
N ALA A 27 44.53 -45.13 0.64
CA ALA A 27 44.55 -45.33 -0.78
C ALA A 27 43.16 -44.91 -1.26
N ALA A 28 43.12 -43.84 -2.05
CA ALA A 28 41.97 -43.54 -2.87
C ALA A 28 41.69 -44.81 -3.67
N LYS A 29 40.61 -45.50 -3.33
CA LYS A 29 40.17 -46.68 -4.06
C LYS A 29 39.84 -46.19 -5.46
N ALA A 30 40.66 -46.56 -6.44
CA ALA A 30 40.36 -46.28 -7.83
C ALA A 30 39.07 -47.04 -8.19
N ASP A 31 38.02 -46.31 -8.54
CA ASP A 31 36.76 -46.87 -8.96
C ASP A 31 36.93 -47.55 -10.34
N ALA A 32 36.48 -48.80 -10.43
CA ALA A 32 36.57 -49.66 -11.62
C ALA A 32 35.90 -49.03 -12.86
N PRO A 33 36.30 -49.43 -14.09
CA PRO A 33 35.73 -48.87 -15.31
C PRO A 33 34.26 -49.33 -15.47
N GLY A 34 33.35 -48.36 -15.46
CA GLY A 34 31.88 -48.56 -15.48
C GLY A 34 31.11 -47.80 -14.40
N GLN A 35 31.64 -46.66 -13.94
CA GLN A 35 31.28 -46.02 -12.67
C GLN A 35 29.80 -45.63 -12.53
N ASN A 36 29.17 -46.18 -11.49
CA ASN A 36 28.00 -45.58 -10.81
C ASN A 36 28.42 -44.20 -10.29
N LYS A 37 28.36 -43.17 -11.12
CA LYS A 37 28.52 -41.80 -10.65
C LYS A 37 27.22 -41.34 -9.97
N VAL A 38 27.33 -40.44 -9.01
CA VAL A 38 26.18 -39.82 -8.34
C VAL A 38 26.08 -38.36 -8.77
N THR A 39 24.84 -37.86 -8.84
CA THR A 39 24.57 -36.45 -9.10
C THR A 39 24.50 -35.71 -7.77
N ILE A 40 25.22 -34.59 -7.68
CA ILE A 40 25.12 -33.63 -6.59
C ILE A 40 24.86 -32.24 -7.16
N CYS A 41 24.38 -31.33 -6.32
CA CYS A 41 24.20 -29.93 -6.62
C CYS A 41 25.39 -29.16 -6.09
N HIS A 42 26.24 -28.69 -7.00
CA HIS A 42 27.41 -27.89 -6.69
C HIS A 42 27.07 -26.42 -6.77
N PHE A 43 27.45 -25.63 -5.76
CA PHE A 43 27.26 -24.18 -5.81
C PHE A 43 28.34 -23.56 -6.71
N ASP A 44 27.91 -22.98 -7.83
CA ASP A 44 28.75 -22.21 -8.73
C ASP A 44 28.80 -20.76 -8.22
N GLU A 45 29.97 -20.33 -7.75
CA GLU A 45 30.18 -18.99 -7.20
C GLU A 45 30.16 -17.89 -8.27
N GLU A 46 30.53 -18.21 -9.52
CA GLU A 46 30.55 -17.23 -10.62
C GLU A 46 29.12 -16.95 -11.11
N GLU A 47 28.28 -17.98 -11.12
CA GLU A 47 26.89 -17.89 -11.58
C GLU A 47 25.87 -17.74 -10.44
N ASN A 48 26.31 -17.76 -9.18
CA ASN A 48 25.50 -17.69 -7.95
C ASN A 48 24.31 -18.67 -7.95
N LYS A 49 24.54 -19.91 -8.38
CA LYS A 49 23.48 -20.91 -8.51
C LYS A 49 23.98 -22.33 -8.26
N PHE A 50 23.08 -23.24 -7.91
CA PHE A 50 23.42 -24.66 -7.89
C PHE A 50 23.36 -25.27 -9.30
N VAL A 51 24.42 -25.97 -9.69
CA VAL A 51 24.51 -26.73 -10.93
C VAL A 51 24.65 -28.21 -10.66
N GLN A 52 24.04 -29.05 -11.49
CA GLN A 52 24.21 -30.49 -11.40
C GLN A 52 25.60 -30.89 -11.89
N ILE A 53 26.38 -31.53 -11.02
CA ILE A 53 27.62 -32.19 -11.41
C ILE A 53 27.54 -33.68 -11.09
N THR A 54 28.32 -34.46 -11.83
CA THR A 54 28.35 -35.91 -11.69
C THR A 54 29.73 -36.34 -11.20
N VAL A 55 29.80 -36.82 -9.95
CA VAL A 55 31.05 -37.18 -9.27
C VAL A 55 31.09 -38.67 -8.90
N PRO A 56 32.28 -39.27 -8.72
CA PRO A 56 32.39 -40.59 -8.12
C PRO A 56 31.73 -40.62 -6.72
N PRO A 57 31.08 -41.73 -6.30
CA PRO A 57 30.38 -41.79 -5.01
C PRO A 57 31.25 -41.43 -3.82
N HIS A 58 32.52 -41.84 -3.85
CA HIS A 58 33.48 -41.54 -2.78
C HIS A 58 33.84 -40.05 -2.68
N ALA A 59 33.57 -39.26 -3.72
CA ALA A 59 33.92 -37.85 -3.80
C ALA A 59 32.74 -36.95 -3.38
N ALA A 60 31.50 -37.42 -3.48
CA ALA A 60 30.30 -36.65 -3.13
C ALA A 60 30.35 -36.08 -1.71
N GLU A 61 30.67 -36.90 -0.71
CA GLU A 61 30.76 -36.42 0.69
C GLU A 61 31.86 -35.38 0.92
N LYS A 62 32.98 -35.47 0.17
CA LYS A 62 34.06 -34.47 0.24
C LYS A 62 33.68 -33.15 -0.42
N HIS A 63 32.91 -33.24 -1.50
CA HIS A 63 32.35 -32.10 -2.21
C HIS A 63 31.38 -31.33 -1.32
N LYS A 64 30.41 -32.02 -0.70
CA LYS A 64 29.48 -31.43 0.27
C LYS A 64 30.19 -30.70 1.41
N ALA A 65 31.21 -31.34 2.00
CA ALA A 65 31.94 -30.79 3.14
C ALA A 65 32.85 -29.59 2.80
N LYS A 66 33.23 -29.40 1.53
CA LYS A 66 34.21 -28.40 1.12
C LYS A 66 33.61 -27.23 0.35
N HIS A 67 32.61 -27.51 -0.49
CA HIS A 67 32.04 -26.54 -1.44
C HIS A 67 30.59 -26.16 -1.09
N GLY A 68 30.02 -26.72 -0.02
CA GLY A 68 28.61 -26.51 0.33
C GLY A 68 27.65 -27.24 -0.61
N ASP A 69 28.16 -28.21 -1.38
CA ASP A 69 27.35 -29.02 -2.29
C ASP A 69 26.25 -29.76 -1.52
N VAL A 70 25.09 -29.94 -2.14
CA VAL A 70 23.94 -30.61 -1.53
C VAL A 70 23.43 -31.74 -2.42
N ASP A 71 22.70 -32.68 -1.82
CA ASP A 71 22.00 -33.70 -2.62
C ASP A 71 20.78 -33.07 -3.33
N PRO A 72 20.50 -33.44 -4.59
CA PRO A 72 19.30 -32.98 -5.28
C PRO A 72 18.04 -33.48 -4.57
N VAL A 73 17.03 -32.63 -4.44
CA VAL A 73 15.69 -33.01 -3.95
C VAL A 73 14.81 -33.28 -5.16
N ASP A 74 14.21 -34.48 -5.22
CA ASP A 74 13.42 -34.97 -6.36
C ASP A 74 14.13 -34.84 -7.72
N GLY A 75 15.46 -34.95 -7.70
CA GLY A 75 16.30 -34.87 -8.90
C GLY A 75 16.59 -33.44 -9.38
N SER A 76 16.23 -32.42 -8.60
CA SER A 76 16.48 -31.00 -8.89
C SER A 76 17.41 -30.36 -7.85
N CYS A 77 18.18 -29.35 -8.28
CA CYS A 77 19.01 -28.57 -7.37
C CYS A 77 18.22 -27.41 -6.77
N PRO A 78 18.55 -26.98 -5.53
CA PRO A 78 17.94 -25.79 -4.96
C PRO A 78 18.15 -24.59 -5.88
N ILE A 79 17.11 -23.80 -6.06
CA ILE A 79 17.18 -22.52 -6.74
C ILE A 79 17.59 -21.49 -5.69
N ILE A 80 18.52 -20.61 -6.04
CA ILE A 80 18.83 -19.43 -5.25
C ILE A 80 18.09 -18.29 -5.89
N ASP A 81 17.28 -17.64 -5.07
CA ASP A 81 16.46 -16.52 -5.48
C ASP A 81 16.89 -15.30 -4.67
N THR A 82 17.21 -14.24 -5.41
CA THR A 82 17.69 -12.95 -4.91
C THR A 82 16.95 -11.78 -5.54
N THR A 83 15.97 -12.09 -6.39
CA THR A 83 15.22 -11.08 -7.12
C THR A 83 14.05 -10.67 -6.24
N ALA A 84 13.81 -9.36 -6.13
CA ALA A 84 12.63 -8.90 -5.40
C ALA A 84 11.37 -9.07 -6.26
N PRO A 85 10.22 -9.41 -5.66
CA PRO A 85 8.98 -9.48 -6.39
C PRO A 85 8.53 -8.09 -6.87
N VAL A 86 7.75 -8.07 -7.95
CA VAL A 86 7.23 -6.86 -8.59
C VAL A 86 5.74 -6.71 -8.30
N ILE A 87 5.36 -5.57 -7.72
CA ILE A 87 3.97 -5.17 -7.47
C ILE A 87 3.47 -4.35 -8.67
N THR A 88 2.25 -4.62 -9.13
CA THR A 88 1.55 -3.83 -10.15
C THR A 88 0.17 -3.45 -9.61
N LEU A 89 -0.09 -2.14 -9.46
CA LEU A 89 -1.39 -1.65 -8.99
C LEU A 89 -2.50 -1.99 -9.99
N ASN A 90 -3.66 -2.37 -9.47
CA ASN A 90 -4.91 -2.37 -10.24
C ASN A 90 -5.53 -0.96 -10.18
N GLY A 91 -6.36 -0.60 -11.17
CA GLY A 91 -7.07 0.67 -11.13
C GLY A 91 -6.16 1.90 -11.23
N ASP A 92 -6.73 3.05 -10.88
CA ASP A 92 -6.09 4.35 -11.06
C ASP A 92 -5.14 4.69 -9.90
N ASN A 93 -4.17 5.57 -10.21
CA ASN A 93 -3.33 6.23 -9.21
C ASN A 93 -2.91 7.61 -9.77
N PRO A 94 -3.38 8.72 -9.17
CA PRO A 94 -4.22 8.79 -7.97
C PRO A 94 -5.69 8.38 -8.23
N VAL A 95 -6.39 7.98 -7.16
CA VAL A 95 -7.85 7.87 -7.12
C VAL A 95 -8.39 9.17 -6.54
N THR A 96 -9.48 9.71 -7.10
CA THR A 96 -10.16 10.89 -6.56
C THR A 96 -11.60 10.53 -6.27
N ILE A 97 -12.08 10.86 -5.08
CA ILE A 97 -13.47 10.64 -4.66
C ILE A 97 -14.08 11.92 -4.10
N GLU A 98 -15.39 12.03 -4.27
CA GLU A 98 -16.15 13.20 -3.83
C GLU A 98 -16.60 13.08 -2.37
N LEU A 99 -16.33 14.12 -1.58
CA LEU A 99 -16.61 14.23 -0.14
C LEU A 99 -18.05 13.81 0.18
N ASN A 100 -18.21 12.90 1.15
CA ASN A 100 -19.48 12.40 1.69
C ASN A 100 -20.46 11.75 0.68
N THR A 101 -20.09 11.58 -0.59
CA THR A 101 -21.00 11.02 -1.61
C THR A 101 -20.48 9.73 -2.24
N GLU A 102 -19.17 9.54 -2.25
CA GLU A 102 -18.51 8.35 -2.77
C GLU A 102 -17.80 7.56 -1.66
N VAL A 103 -17.57 6.28 -1.91
CA VAL A 103 -16.89 5.37 -0.98
C VAL A 103 -15.62 4.88 -1.65
N TYR A 104 -14.50 4.91 -0.93
CA TYR A 104 -13.26 4.34 -1.46
C TYR A 104 -13.34 2.81 -1.48
N ILE A 105 -13.10 2.21 -2.65
CA ILE A 105 -12.98 0.76 -2.81
C ILE A 105 -11.54 0.48 -3.23
N GLU A 106 -10.83 -0.31 -2.43
CA GLU A 106 -9.47 -0.73 -2.72
C GLU A 106 -9.44 -1.72 -3.89
N ASP A 107 -8.84 -1.31 -5.02
CA ASP A 107 -8.69 -2.15 -6.23
C ASP A 107 -7.61 -3.24 -6.10
N GLY A 108 -6.79 -3.16 -5.07
CA GLY A 108 -5.66 -4.05 -4.82
C GLY A 108 -4.51 -3.85 -5.82
N ALA A 109 -3.69 -4.89 -5.91
CA ALA A 109 -2.56 -5.00 -6.80
C ALA A 109 -2.30 -6.49 -7.12
N THR A 110 -1.51 -6.77 -8.14
CA THR A 110 -0.94 -8.10 -8.40
C THR A 110 0.54 -8.13 -8.05
N VAL A 111 1.05 -9.30 -7.66
CA VAL A 111 2.48 -9.48 -7.32
C VAL A 111 3.03 -10.67 -8.09
N THR A 112 4.11 -10.45 -8.84
CA THR A 112 4.82 -11.52 -9.57
C THR A 112 6.31 -11.52 -9.27
N ASP A 113 6.87 -12.72 -9.24
CA ASP A 113 8.28 -12.99 -9.04
C ASP A 113 8.84 -13.89 -10.15
N ASP A 114 10.15 -13.87 -10.40
CA ASP A 114 10.78 -14.66 -11.46
C ASP A 114 10.97 -16.14 -11.10
N VAL A 115 11.06 -16.47 -9.81
CA VAL A 115 11.19 -17.85 -9.30
C VAL A 115 9.86 -18.36 -8.74
N ASP A 116 9.17 -17.55 -7.93
CA ASP A 116 7.93 -17.96 -7.27
C ASP A 116 6.67 -17.80 -8.14
N GLY A 117 6.76 -17.04 -9.24
CA GLY A 117 5.64 -16.79 -10.15
C GLY A 117 4.62 -15.81 -9.58
N ASP A 118 3.32 -16.09 -9.71
CA ASP A 118 2.26 -15.24 -9.12
C ASP A 118 2.15 -15.50 -7.63
N ILE A 119 2.56 -14.51 -6.84
CA ILE A 119 2.51 -14.52 -5.39
C ILE A 119 1.58 -13.44 -4.85
N THR A 120 0.54 -13.03 -5.61
CA THR A 120 -0.40 -11.98 -5.19
C THR A 120 -1.01 -12.22 -3.79
N THR A 121 -1.06 -13.46 -3.32
CA THR A 121 -1.48 -13.80 -1.95
C THR A 121 -0.53 -13.30 -0.84
N SER A 122 0.71 -12.92 -1.16
CA SER A 122 1.68 -12.31 -0.23
C SER A 122 1.56 -10.78 -0.17
N LEU A 123 0.67 -10.18 -0.97
CA LEU A 123 0.43 -8.74 -0.96
C LEU A 123 -0.05 -8.29 0.43
N ILE A 124 0.59 -7.24 0.94
CA ILE A 124 0.25 -6.56 2.18
C ILE A 124 -0.17 -5.14 1.79
N ILE A 125 -1.41 -4.77 2.12
CA ILE A 125 -1.93 -3.41 1.93
C ILE A 125 -1.98 -2.73 3.30
N GLY A 126 -1.45 -1.52 3.39
CA GLY A 126 -1.40 -0.72 4.60
C GLY A 126 -1.50 0.78 4.29
N GLY A 127 -0.94 1.61 5.17
CA GLY A 127 -1.00 3.06 5.06
C GLY A 127 -2.20 3.66 5.79
N ASP A 128 -2.73 4.74 5.24
CA ASP A 128 -3.84 5.47 5.84
C ASP A 128 -5.17 4.71 5.74
N VAL A 129 -6.06 4.95 6.71
CA VAL A 129 -7.47 4.60 6.56
C VAL A 129 -8.15 5.82 5.94
N VAL A 130 -8.72 5.65 4.74
CA VAL A 130 -9.43 6.72 4.05
C VAL A 130 -10.68 7.09 4.85
N ASP A 131 -10.79 8.38 5.19
CA ASP A 131 -12.00 8.97 5.77
C ASP A 131 -12.67 9.82 4.69
N GLU A 132 -13.75 9.30 4.10
CA GLU A 132 -14.47 9.95 3.00
C GLU A 132 -15.25 11.21 3.44
N SER A 133 -15.27 11.49 4.74
CA SER A 133 -15.88 12.68 5.33
C SER A 133 -14.89 13.81 5.63
N THR A 134 -13.61 13.58 5.36
CA THR A 134 -12.54 14.55 5.61
C THR A 134 -11.72 14.79 4.34
N LEU A 135 -11.70 16.04 3.86
CA LEU A 135 -10.87 16.47 2.73
C LEU A 135 -9.39 16.18 2.97
N GLY A 136 -8.70 15.69 1.94
CA GLY A 136 -7.27 15.44 2.02
C GLY A 136 -6.78 14.36 1.06
N THR A 137 -5.47 14.14 1.09
CA THR A 137 -4.83 13.03 0.39
C THR A 137 -4.45 11.95 1.42
N TYR A 138 -4.92 10.74 1.18
CA TYR A 138 -4.62 9.54 1.96
C TYR A 138 -3.67 8.66 1.16
N VAL A 139 -2.63 8.14 1.80
CA VAL A 139 -1.61 7.33 1.15
C VAL A 139 -1.77 5.87 1.55
N ILE A 140 -2.10 5.03 0.58
CA ILE A 140 -2.19 3.57 0.73
C ILE A 140 -0.86 2.95 0.29
N THR A 141 -0.33 2.01 1.06
CA THR A 141 0.96 1.36 0.78
C THR A 141 0.78 -0.10 0.40
N TYR A 142 1.61 -0.57 -0.53
CA TYR A 142 1.62 -1.94 -1.04
C TYR A 142 3.01 -2.53 -0.88
N ASP A 143 3.11 -3.62 -0.13
CA ASP A 143 4.33 -4.37 0.14
C ASP A 143 4.13 -5.84 -0.19
N ALA A 144 5.22 -6.55 -0.48
CA ALA A 144 5.23 -7.98 -0.67
C ALA A 144 6.60 -8.56 -0.32
N VAL A 145 6.59 -9.82 0.12
CA VAL A 145 7.81 -10.60 0.37
C VAL A 145 7.62 -11.96 -0.31
N ASP A 146 8.64 -12.41 -1.05
CA ASP A 146 8.65 -13.74 -1.67
C ASP A 146 8.98 -14.86 -0.67
N SER A 147 9.09 -16.10 -1.14
CA SER A 147 9.38 -17.26 -0.28
C SER A 147 10.83 -17.31 0.20
N SER A 148 11.73 -16.63 -0.50
CA SER A 148 13.17 -16.51 -0.21
C SER A 148 13.49 -15.37 0.75
N GLY A 149 12.51 -14.49 1.01
CA GLY A 149 12.60 -13.34 1.90
C GLY A 149 13.01 -12.03 1.21
N ASN A 150 13.04 -11.96 -0.13
CA ASN A 150 13.28 -10.69 -0.81
C ASN A 150 12.02 -9.82 -0.75
N THR A 151 12.21 -8.53 -0.45
CA THR A 151 11.12 -7.57 -0.27
C THR A 151 10.94 -6.74 -1.55
N ALA A 152 9.71 -6.62 -2.02
CA ALA A 152 9.37 -5.72 -3.12
C ALA A 152 9.77 -4.27 -2.80
N THR A 153 10.00 -3.47 -3.85
CA THR A 153 9.99 -2.02 -3.68
C THR A 153 8.55 -1.58 -3.37
N GLN A 154 8.35 -0.91 -2.23
CA GLN A 154 7.03 -0.43 -1.83
C GLN A 154 6.44 0.50 -2.89
N ILE A 155 5.17 0.28 -3.22
CA ILE A 155 4.38 1.17 -4.09
C ILE A 155 3.33 1.87 -3.23
N THR A 156 2.94 3.08 -3.62
CA THR A 156 1.86 3.83 -2.98
C THR A 156 0.75 4.16 -3.96
N ARG A 157 -0.48 4.28 -3.45
CA ARG A 157 -1.61 4.89 -4.13
C ARG A 157 -2.08 6.10 -3.32
N ASP A 158 -2.24 7.22 -4.01
CA ASP A 158 -2.83 8.41 -3.43
C ASP A 158 -4.35 8.39 -3.65
N VAL A 159 -5.12 8.60 -2.59
CA VAL A 159 -6.57 8.76 -2.62
C VAL A 159 -6.91 10.18 -2.18
N ASN A 160 -7.46 10.97 -3.11
CA ASN A 160 -7.82 12.36 -2.86
C ASN A 160 -9.32 12.46 -2.57
N VAL A 161 -9.68 12.85 -1.35
CA VAL A 161 -11.03 13.27 -0.99
C VAL A 161 -11.14 14.76 -1.28
N VAL A 162 -11.94 15.11 -2.28
CA VAL A 162 -12.14 16.49 -2.75
C VAL A 162 -13.61 16.86 -2.68
N ASP A 163 -13.89 18.16 -2.69
CA ASP A 163 -15.24 18.68 -2.77
C ASP A 163 -15.35 19.63 -3.95
N THR A 164 -16.08 19.17 -4.96
CA THR A 164 -16.31 19.84 -6.24
C THR A 164 -17.80 20.08 -6.49
N THR A 165 -18.65 19.64 -5.58
CA THR A 165 -20.10 19.74 -5.66
C THR A 165 -20.53 21.10 -5.13
N ALA A 166 -21.34 21.80 -5.92
CA ALA A 166 -21.88 23.08 -5.50
C ALA A 166 -23.12 22.93 -4.61
N PRO A 167 -23.32 23.83 -3.64
CA PRO A 167 -24.52 23.84 -2.81
C PRO A 167 -25.80 24.10 -3.61
N VAL A 168 -26.92 23.57 -3.09
CA VAL A 168 -28.24 23.71 -3.69
C VAL A 168 -29.12 24.62 -2.84
N ILE A 169 -29.61 25.72 -3.43
CA ILE A 169 -30.54 26.67 -2.80
C ILE A 169 -31.98 26.29 -3.15
N THR A 170 -32.86 26.26 -2.14
CA THR A 170 -34.31 26.11 -2.30
C THR A 170 -35.03 27.29 -1.65
N LEU A 171 -35.80 28.07 -2.42
CA LEU A 171 -36.58 29.19 -1.87
C LEU A 171 -37.61 28.69 -0.86
N SER A 172 -37.71 29.42 0.25
CA SER A 172 -38.84 29.29 1.16
C SER A 172 -40.02 30.08 0.59
N GLY A 173 -41.14 29.43 0.30
CA GLY A 173 -42.30 30.09 -0.31
C GLY A 173 -42.15 30.33 -1.82
N SER A 174 -42.95 31.24 -2.36
CA SER A 174 -42.99 31.47 -3.83
C SER A 174 -41.77 32.23 -4.33
N ASP A 175 -41.39 31.94 -5.57
CA ASP A 175 -40.46 32.69 -6.41
C ASP A 175 -41.04 34.03 -6.90
N ILE A 176 -42.37 34.21 -6.84
CA ILE A 176 -43.07 35.44 -7.17
C ILE A 176 -43.98 35.85 -6.03
N LEU A 177 -43.82 37.07 -5.53
CA LEU A 177 -44.73 37.71 -4.58
C LEU A 177 -45.41 38.90 -5.24
N ASN A 178 -46.71 39.04 -5.01
CA ASN A 178 -47.47 40.20 -5.45
C ASN A 178 -48.01 40.89 -4.21
N LEU A 179 -47.62 42.14 -4.04
CA LEU A 179 -47.94 42.98 -2.88
C LEU A 179 -48.71 44.21 -3.36
N MET A 180 -49.65 44.66 -2.54
CA MET A 180 -50.24 45.99 -2.70
C MET A 180 -49.26 47.07 -2.26
N ILE A 181 -49.46 48.30 -2.76
CA ILE A 181 -48.73 49.47 -2.24
C ILE A 181 -48.88 49.55 -0.71
N ASP A 182 -47.76 49.81 -0.03
CA ASP A 182 -47.59 49.88 1.42
C ASP A 182 -47.85 48.55 2.17
N GLU A 183 -48.03 47.42 1.46
CA GLU A 183 -48.04 46.09 2.09
C GLU A 183 -46.65 45.74 2.63
N GLU A 184 -46.61 45.05 3.77
CA GLU A 184 -45.35 44.66 4.41
C GLU A 184 -44.65 43.55 3.61
N TYR A 185 -43.41 43.80 3.19
CA TYR A 185 -42.54 42.76 2.64
C TYR A 185 -41.87 41.97 3.76
N ILE A 186 -42.12 40.67 3.81
CA ILE A 186 -41.44 39.73 4.71
C ILE A 186 -40.52 38.84 3.88
N GLU A 187 -39.22 38.93 4.12
CA GLU A 187 -38.24 38.02 3.52
C GLU A 187 -38.47 36.60 4.04
N GLN A 188 -38.87 35.69 3.14
CA GLN A 188 -39.12 34.30 3.50
C GLN A 188 -37.84 33.46 3.57
N GLY A 189 -36.72 33.95 3.03
CA GLY A 189 -35.43 33.27 2.98
C GLY A 189 -35.38 32.13 1.95
N ALA A 190 -34.34 31.33 2.07
CA ALA A 190 -34.09 30.11 1.31
C ALA A 190 -33.25 29.15 2.15
N THR A 191 -33.47 27.84 2.00
CA THR A 191 -32.67 26.79 2.65
C THR A 191 -31.59 26.29 1.71
N VAL A 192 -30.45 25.88 2.26
CA VAL A 192 -29.31 25.33 1.52
C VAL A 192 -29.07 23.88 1.94
N THR A 193 -28.75 23.03 0.96
CA THR A 193 -28.28 21.66 1.18
C THR A 193 -27.00 21.42 0.39
N ASP A 194 -26.09 20.62 0.95
CA ASP A 194 -24.78 20.37 0.38
C ASP A 194 -24.19 19.04 0.90
N ASN A 195 -23.17 18.51 0.23
CA ASN A 195 -22.40 17.34 0.68
C ASN A 195 -21.36 17.69 1.75
N ASP A 196 -20.89 18.95 1.84
CA ASP A 196 -20.12 19.43 2.98
C ASP A 196 -21.07 19.88 4.11
N PRO A 197 -21.10 19.17 5.26
CA PRO A 197 -21.97 19.53 6.38
C PRO A 197 -21.60 20.86 7.06
N SER A 198 -20.46 21.45 6.72
CA SER A 198 -20.03 22.76 7.19
C SER A 198 -20.48 23.92 6.28
N THR A 199 -21.12 23.62 5.15
CA THR A 199 -21.79 24.61 4.30
C THR A 199 -22.91 25.35 5.06
N PRO A 200 -23.04 26.68 4.94
CA PRO A 200 -24.10 27.43 5.60
C PRO A 200 -25.50 26.93 5.20
N SER A 201 -26.39 26.75 6.18
CA SER A 201 -27.75 26.25 5.93
C SER A 201 -28.71 27.27 5.33
N ASP A 202 -28.35 28.56 5.37
CA ASP A 202 -29.13 29.67 4.84
C ASP A 202 -28.36 30.36 3.71
N ALA A 203 -29.09 30.81 2.69
CA ALA A 203 -28.50 31.59 1.60
C ALA A 203 -28.27 33.05 2.00
N VAL A 204 -27.24 33.66 1.42
CA VAL A 204 -27.00 35.11 1.48
C VAL A 204 -28.03 35.81 0.60
N VAL A 205 -28.80 36.72 1.19
CA VAL A 205 -29.83 37.51 0.48
C VAL A 205 -29.23 38.80 -0.06
N GLY A 206 -29.48 39.10 -1.34
CA GLY A 206 -29.03 40.29 -2.04
C GLY A 206 -30.05 40.81 -3.05
N GLY A 207 -29.59 41.54 -4.07
CA GLY A 207 -30.43 42.12 -5.10
C GLY A 207 -31.01 43.49 -4.72
N ASP A 208 -32.22 43.76 -5.18
CA ASP A 208 -32.93 45.02 -4.95
C ASP A 208 -33.39 45.15 -3.49
N LEU A 209 -33.30 46.38 -2.95
CA LEU A 209 -34.03 46.72 -1.73
C LEU A 209 -35.50 46.94 -2.10
N VAL A 210 -36.38 46.06 -1.61
CA VAL A 210 -37.82 46.13 -1.88
C VAL A 210 -38.44 47.37 -1.23
N ASP A 211 -38.88 48.33 -2.03
CA ASP A 211 -39.62 49.53 -1.59
C ASP A 211 -41.11 49.36 -1.89
N THR A 212 -41.91 48.97 -0.89
CA THR A 212 -43.34 48.71 -1.08
C THR A 212 -44.19 49.98 -1.22
N SER A 213 -43.61 51.18 -1.04
CA SER A 213 -44.32 52.44 -1.27
C SER A 213 -44.32 52.88 -2.74
N SER A 214 -43.51 52.22 -3.57
CA SER A 214 -43.34 52.52 -4.98
C SER A 214 -43.80 51.33 -5.84
N PRO A 215 -44.75 51.51 -6.78
CA PRO A 215 -45.10 50.46 -7.72
C PRO A 215 -43.90 50.05 -8.58
N GLY A 216 -43.66 48.75 -8.72
CA GLY A 216 -42.49 48.24 -9.42
C GLY A 216 -42.29 46.74 -9.28
N THR A 217 -41.27 46.24 -9.97
CA THR A 217 -40.79 44.88 -9.84
C THR A 217 -39.40 44.94 -9.22
N TYR A 218 -39.22 44.24 -8.10
CA TYR A 218 -37.96 44.14 -7.36
C TYR A 218 -37.46 42.70 -7.44
N ILE A 219 -36.16 42.52 -7.67
CA ILE A 219 -35.52 41.21 -7.76
C ILE A 219 -34.61 41.00 -6.55
N VAL A 220 -34.99 40.05 -5.68
CA VAL A 220 -34.17 39.60 -4.56
C VAL A 220 -33.36 38.39 -5.02
N THR A 221 -32.06 38.36 -4.72
CA THR A 221 -31.15 37.25 -5.08
C THR A 221 -30.76 36.44 -3.87
N TYR A 222 -30.48 35.16 -4.09
CA TYR A 222 -30.01 34.21 -3.08
C TYR A 222 -28.76 33.52 -3.61
N ASP A 223 -27.68 33.63 -2.85
CA ASP A 223 -26.37 33.08 -3.18
C ASP A 223 -25.81 32.30 -1.98
N VAL A 224 -25.02 31.27 -2.24
CA VAL A 224 -24.23 30.60 -1.22
C VAL A 224 -22.97 30.00 -1.87
N THR A 225 -21.88 30.04 -1.11
CA THR A 225 -20.61 29.41 -1.47
C THR A 225 -20.25 28.48 -0.32
N ASP A 226 -19.87 27.24 -0.63
CA ASP A 226 -19.38 26.29 0.37
C ASP A 226 -17.95 26.65 0.84
N PRO A 227 -17.41 25.96 1.85
CA PRO A 227 -16.04 26.18 2.34
C PRO A 227 -14.94 25.84 1.33
N SER A 228 -15.21 24.96 0.38
CA SER A 228 -14.29 24.56 -0.71
C SER A 228 -14.25 25.58 -1.85
N GLY A 229 -15.18 26.54 -1.87
CA GLY A 229 -15.28 27.61 -2.84
C GLY A 229 -16.22 27.33 -4.02
N ASN A 230 -17.00 26.24 -3.99
CA ASN A 230 -18.01 25.99 -5.02
C ASN A 230 -19.22 26.90 -4.79
N ASN A 231 -19.67 27.58 -5.85
CA ASN A 231 -20.78 28.52 -5.78
C ASN A 231 -22.06 27.84 -6.24
N ALA A 232 -23.13 27.98 -5.44
CA ALA A 232 -24.46 27.61 -5.89
C ALA A 232 -24.86 28.39 -7.15
N VAL A 233 -25.77 27.80 -7.92
CA VAL A 233 -26.51 28.57 -8.93
C VAL A 233 -27.37 29.60 -8.20
N GLN A 234 -27.16 30.89 -8.50
CA GLN A 234 -27.96 31.97 -7.93
C GLN A 234 -29.45 31.76 -8.23
N ILE A 235 -30.29 31.90 -7.21
CA ILE A 235 -31.75 31.87 -7.34
C ILE A 235 -32.30 33.28 -7.09
N THR A 236 -33.45 33.60 -7.69
CA THR A 236 -34.09 34.91 -7.55
C THR A 236 -35.54 34.80 -7.11
N ARG A 237 -36.00 35.75 -6.30
CA ARG A 237 -37.42 36.01 -6.04
C ARG A 237 -37.83 37.35 -6.66
N THR A 238 -38.94 37.34 -7.38
CA THR A 238 -39.55 38.54 -7.96
C THR A 238 -40.64 39.05 -7.02
N VAL A 239 -40.59 40.33 -6.67
CA VAL A 239 -41.62 41.01 -5.86
C VAL A 239 -42.25 42.10 -6.70
N ASN A 240 -43.52 41.95 -7.04
CA ASN A 240 -44.30 42.93 -7.76
C ASN A 240 -45.14 43.75 -6.78
N VAL A 241 -45.01 45.07 -6.83
CA VAL A 241 -45.81 46.03 -6.05
C VAL A 241 -46.74 46.77 -7.01
N SER A 242 -48.05 46.67 -6.80
CA SER A 242 -49.07 47.27 -7.67
C SER A 242 -50.31 47.77 -6.95
#